data_AF-A0A7V3I6M4-F1
#
_entry.id   AF-A0A7V3I6M4-F1
#
_cell.length_a   1.000
_cell.length_b   1.000
_cell.length_c   1.000
_cell.angle_alpha   90.00
_cell.angle_beta   90.00
_cell.angle_gamma   90.00
#
_symmetry.space_group_name_H-M   'P 1'
#
loop_
_entity.id
_entity.type
_entity.pdbx_description
1 polymer ?
#
loop_
_entity_poly.entity_id
_entity_poly.type
_entity_poly.pdbx_seq_one_letter_code
_entity_poly.pdbx_strand_id
1 'polypeptide(L)'
;MADRELTQAPGDLSLSQIELIARIRWLIDLRWGAFVGVTATILITREVFHPPLPWGYLLATAFLIPLYNLFFHFDWQRANRVGREHLERTSSVLANAQIACDLVVLAALIHFSGGIENVFEFYFVFHMVIASILLSRRAAFGQATLALCLFAFVAVGEYVGILPHYNSPIGVRLSGLHTNSMALLAVLWTMATSLYVTVYLATSISSRLRKREEEVGALTRELARHAQELEAACDRLSELEHAKSTYARNVAHELRAPLAAIDQLLRSVTDGLQGEISDQAREAISRARARTRALLSLVNDLLS
;
A
#
# COMPACT_ATOMS: atom_id res chain seq x y z
N MET A 1 -11.05 6.22 -15.78
CA MET A 1 -12.27 5.52 -15.30
C MET A 1 -11.99 4.48 -14.22
N ALA A 2 -10.73 4.17 -13.89
CA ALA A 2 -10.35 3.23 -12.81
C ALA A 2 -10.33 3.84 -11.39
N ASP A 3 -10.53 5.15 -11.25
CA ASP A 3 -10.34 5.88 -9.98
C ASP A 3 -11.63 6.10 -9.18
N ARG A 4 -12.80 5.71 -9.72
CA ARG A 4 -14.12 5.92 -9.08
C ARG A 4 -14.72 4.68 -8.42
N GLU A 5 -14.09 3.50 -8.54
CA GLU A 5 -14.57 2.28 -7.88
C GLU A 5 -13.93 2.01 -6.51
N LEU A 6 -12.92 2.79 -6.11
CA LEU A 6 -12.26 2.63 -4.80
C LEU A 6 -13.01 3.34 -3.65
N THR A 7 -14.07 4.10 -3.92
CA THR A 7 -14.81 4.87 -2.91
C THR A 7 -15.99 4.12 -2.28
N GLN A 8 -16.21 2.85 -2.65
CA GLN A 8 -17.18 1.97 -2.00
C GLN A 8 -16.50 0.70 -1.46
N ALA A 9 -15.46 0.87 -0.64
CA ALA A 9 -15.04 -0.21 0.24
C ALA A 9 -16.12 -0.36 1.34
N PRO A 10 -16.73 -1.55 1.55
CA PRO A 10 -17.50 -1.79 2.76
C PRO A 10 -16.57 -1.52 3.94
N GLY A 11 -17.00 -0.68 4.88
CA GLY A 11 -16.18 -0.03 5.92
C GLY A 11 -15.58 -0.94 6.99
N ASP A 12 -15.10 -2.12 6.60
CA ASP A 12 -14.84 -3.22 7.51
C ASP A 12 -13.75 -4.18 6.97
N LEU A 13 -12.99 -3.77 5.93
CA LEU A 13 -11.84 -4.49 5.39
C LEU A 13 -10.54 -3.78 5.77
N SER A 14 -9.55 -4.52 6.27
CA SER A 14 -8.23 -3.97 6.57
C SER A 14 -7.48 -3.60 5.27
N LEU A 15 -6.56 -2.63 5.35
CA LEU A 15 -5.69 -2.22 4.22
C LEU A 15 -4.99 -3.41 3.55
N SER A 16 -4.53 -4.39 4.33
CA SER A 16 -3.91 -5.63 3.85
C SER A 16 -4.85 -6.49 2.98
N GLN A 17 -6.15 -6.47 3.27
CA GLN A 17 -7.14 -7.27 2.54
C GLN A 17 -7.48 -6.63 1.19
N ILE A 18 -7.62 -5.30 1.16
CA ILE A 18 -7.81 -4.56 -0.09
C ILE A 18 -6.63 -4.83 -1.03
N GLU A 19 -5.42 -4.84 -0.49
CA GLU A 19 -4.21 -5.10 -1.25
C GLU A 19 -4.13 -6.54 -1.78
N LEU A 20 -4.49 -7.53 -0.96
CA LEU A 20 -4.53 -8.94 -1.37
C LEU A 20 -5.58 -9.19 -2.46
N ILE A 21 -6.77 -8.60 -2.34
CA ILE A 21 -7.84 -8.67 -3.35
C ILE A 21 -7.37 -8.06 -4.67
N ALA A 22 -6.75 -6.87 -4.61
CA ALA A 22 -6.23 -6.19 -5.78
C ALA A 22 -5.16 -7.04 -6.49
N ARG A 23 -4.25 -7.66 -5.74
CA ARG A 23 -3.20 -8.54 -6.23
C ARG A 23 -3.75 -9.79 -6.96
N ILE A 24 -4.80 -10.42 -6.43
CA ILE A 24 -5.43 -11.60 -7.06
C ILE A 24 -6.22 -11.21 -8.31
N ARG A 25 -6.96 -10.10 -8.27
CA ARG A 25 -7.68 -9.59 -9.45
C ARG A 25 -6.70 -9.25 -10.57
N TRP A 26 -5.59 -8.58 -10.24
CA TRP A 26 -4.53 -8.27 -11.20
C TRP A 26 -3.98 -9.51 -11.90
N LEU A 27 -3.80 -10.64 -11.19
CA LEU A 27 -3.38 -11.90 -11.82
C LEU A 27 -4.39 -12.43 -12.83
N ILE A 28 -5.69 -12.38 -12.50
CA ILE A 28 -6.76 -12.84 -13.39
C ILE A 28 -6.77 -12.01 -14.68
N ASP A 29 -6.62 -10.68 -14.55
CA ASP A 29 -6.59 -9.75 -15.67
C ASP A 29 -5.32 -9.95 -16.53
N LEU A 30 -4.18 -10.20 -15.88
CA LEU A 30 -2.92 -10.50 -16.56
C LEU A 30 -3.01 -11.74 -17.45
N ARG A 31 -3.75 -12.78 -17.04
CA ARG A 31 -3.92 -14.01 -17.84
C ARG A 31 -4.72 -13.83 -19.12
N TRP A 32 -5.67 -12.88 -19.15
CA TRP A 32 -6.34 -12.51 -20.40
C TRP A 32 -5.36 -11.89 -21.38
N GLY A 33 -4.51 -10.99 -20.89
CA GLY A 33 -3.40 -10.43 -21.68
C GLY A 33 -2.43 -11.51 -22.16
N ALA A 34 -2.05 -12.45 -21.29
CA ALA A 34 -1.17 -13.56 -21.63
C ALA A 34 -1.78 -14.48 -22.70
N PHE A 35 -3.07 -14.82 -22.59
CA PHE A 35 -3.77 -15.61 -23.60
C PHE A 35 -3.76 -14.93 -24.97
N VAL A 36 -4.08 -13.64 -25.02
CA VAL A 36 -4.03 -12.85 -26.26
C VAL A 36 -2.61 -12.81 -26.82
N GLY A 37 -1.62 -12.53 -25.97
CA GLY A 37 -0.21 -12.47 -26.36
C GLY A 37 0.32 -13.79 -26.92
N VAL A 38 0.13 -14.89 -26.17
CA VAL A 38 0.55 -16.24 -26.59
C VAL A 38 -0.13 -16.65 -27.88
N THR A 39 -1.45 -16.43 -28.00
CA THR A 39 -2.21 -16.77 -29.22
C THR A 39 -1.71 -15.93 -30.40
N ALA A 40 -1.51 -14.62 -30.21
CA ALA A 40 -0.96 -13.75 -31.26
C ALA A 40 0.44 -14.20 -31.69
N THR A 41 1.33 -14.52 -30.74
CA THR A 41 2.67 -15.05 -31.05
C THR A 41 2.58 -16.34 -31.85
N ILE A 42 1.73 -17.31 -31.44
CA ILE A 42 1.55 -18.57 -32.19
C ILE A 42 1.07 -18.29 -33.62
N LEU A 43 0.08 -17.43 -33.80
CA LEU A 43 -0.46 -17.09 -35.13
C LEU A 43 0.56 -16.34 -35.99
N ILE A 44 1.28 -15.36 -35.44
CA ILE A 44 2.34 -14.64 -36.16
C ILE A 44 3.45 -15.61 -36.56
N THR A 45 3.89 -16.48 -35.66
CA THR A 45 4.92 -17.49 -35.98
C THR A 45 4.45 -18.44 -37.09
N ARG A 46 3.17 -18.81 -37.10
CA ARG A 46 2.57 -19.64 -38.14
C ARG A 46 2.57 -18.99 -39.51
N GLU A 47 2.18 -17.72 -39.59
CA GLU A 47 2.02 -17.01 -40.86
C GLU A 47 3.33 -16.42 -41.40
N VAL A 48 4.31 -16.12 -40.53
CA VAL A 48 5.57 -15.47 -40.95
C VAL A 48 6.70 -16.48 -41.18
N PHE A 49 6.87 -17.45 -40.28
CA PHE A 49 8.02 -18.37 -40.31
C PHE A 49 7.66 -19.75 -40.87
N HIS A 50 6.37 -20.08 -40.94
CA HIS A 50 5.85 -21.38 -41.41
C HIS A 50 6.63 -22.62 -40.90
N PRO A 51 7.00 -22.71 -39.61
CA PRO A 51 7.74 -23.86 -39.13
C PRO A 51 6.86 -25.13 -39.09
N PRO A 52 7.45 -26.33 -39.17
CA PRO A 52 6.74 -27.59 -39.03
C PRO A 52 6.41 -27.90 -37.55
N LEU A 53 5.73 -26.98 -36.87
CA LEU A 53 5.30 -27.13 -35.47
C LEU A 53 3.91 -27.76 -35.36
N PRO A 54 3.61 -28.43 -34.22
CA PRO A 54 2.29 -28.98 -33.97
C PRO A 54 1.31 -27.88 -33.52
N TRP A 55 0.82 -27.10 -34.49
CA TRP A 55 -0.08 -25.96 -34.24
C TRP A 55 -1.31 -26.30 -33.39
N GLY A 56 -1.87 -27.51 -33.58
CA GLY A 56 -3.01 -27.99 -32.80
C GLY A 56 -2.69 -28.09 -31.30
N TYR A 57 -1.53 -28.64 -30.93
CA TYR A 57 -1.12 -28.76 -29.53
C TYR A 57 -0.77 -27.39 -28.93
N LEU A 58 -0.15 -26.49 -29.69
CA LEU A 58 0.14 -25.13 -29.23
C LEU A 58 -1.14 -24.33 -28.94
N LEU A 59 -2.10 -24.33 -29.86
CA LEU A 59 -3.38 -23.63 -29.66
C LEU A 59 -4.22 -24.28 -28.57
N ALA A 60 -4.24 -25.62 -28.48
CA ALA A 60 -4.93 -26.32 -27.39
C ALA A 60 -4.32 -25.97 -26.03
N THR A 61 -2.99 -25.93 -25.92
CA THR A 61 -2.27 -25.55 -24.69
C THR A 61 -2.54 -24.09 -24.34
N ALA A 62 -2.53 -23.17 -25.31
CA ALA A 62 -2.89 -21.78 -25.10
C ALA A 62 -4.34 -21.61 -24.62
N PHE A 63 -5.27 -22.43 -25.13
CA PHE A 63 -6.67 -22.41 -24.72
C PHE A 63 -6.90 -22.90 -23.28
N LEU A 64 -5.97 -23.65 -22.70
CA LEU A 64 -6.02 -23.98 -21.27
C LEU A 64 -5.93 -22.72 -20.39
N ILE A 65 -5.20 -21.68 -20.82
CA ILE A 65 -5.03 -20.41 -20.09
C ILE A 65 -6.38 -19.80 -19.67
N PRO A 66 -7.27 -19.42 -20.61
CA PRO A 66 -8.57 -18.87 -20.24
C PRO A 66 -9.45 -19.89 -19.51
N LEU A 67 -9.32 -21.20 -19.80
CA LEU A 67 -10.13 -22.24 -19.17
C LEU A 67 -9.89 -22.33 -17.66
N TYR A 68 -8.63 -22.48 -17.21
CA TYR A 68 -8.35 -22.51 -15.78
C TYR A 68 -8.47 -21.10 -15.16
N ASN A 69 -8.24 -20.03 -15.92
CA ASN A 69 -8.46 -18.67 -15.42
C ASN A 69 -9.94 -18.42 -15.05
N LEU A 70 -10.88 -18.95 -15.85
CA LEU A 70 -12.31 -18.93 -15.52
C LEU A 70 -12.61 -19.74 -14.27
N PHE A 71 -12.02 -20.93 -14.13
CA PHE A 71 -12.17 -21.74 -12.91
C PHE A 71 -11.74 -20.97 -11.66
N PHE A 72 -10.56 -20.34 -11.67
CA PHE A 72 -10.08 -19.53 -10.55
C PHE A 72 -10.90 -18.26 -10.32
N HIS A 73 -11.46 -17.66 -11.38
CA HIS A 73 -12.35 -16.52 -11.26
C HIS A 73 -13.64 -16.90 -10.50
N PHE A 74 -14.25 -18.04 -10.83
CA PHE A 74 -15.44 -18.53 -10.13
C PHE A 74 -15.13 -18.95 -8.69
N ASP A 75 -14.01 -19.62 -8.46
CA ASP A 75 -13.59 -20.02 -7.12
C ASP A 75 -13.32 -18.81 -6.22
N TRP A 76 -12.69 -17.76 -6.77
CA TRP A 76 -12.52 -16.48 -6.11
C TRP A 76 -13.85 -15.81 -5.74
N GLN A 77 -14.78 -15.72 -6.69
CA GLN A 77 -16.11 -15.16 -6.43
C GLN A 77 -16.86 -15.93 -5.32
N ARG A 78 -16.69 -17.25 -5.28
CA ARG A 78 -17.29 -18.10 -4.25
C ARG A 78 -16.63 -17.87 -2.88
N ALA A 79 -15.30 -17.84 -2.82
CA ALA A 79 -14.55 -17.60 -1.58
C ALA A 79 -14.87 -16.23 -0.97
N ASN A 80 -15.03 -15.20 -1.80
CA ASN A 80 -15.38 -13.85 -1.35
C ASN A 80 -16.79 -13.76 -0.70
N ARG A 81 -17.67 -14.75 -0.92
CA ARG A 81 -19.01 -14.81 -0.29
C ARG A 81 -19.03 -15.48 1.09
N VAL A 82 -18.01 -16.26 1.45
CA VAL A 82 -18.01 -17.14 2.63
C VAL A 82 -17.40 -16.50 3.90
N GLY A 83 -16.76 -15.34 3.79
CA GLY A 83 -16.32 -14.53 4.93
C GLY A 83 -14.79 -14.46 5.15
N ARG A 84 -14.37 -13.65 6.12
CA ARG A 84 -13.01 -13.08 6.27
C ARG A 84 -11.89 -14.09 6.55
N GLU A 85 -12.05 -14.98 7.53
CA GLU A 85 -10.98 -15.93 7.92
C GLU A 85 -10.67 -16.97 6.84
N HIS A 86 -11.67 -17.34 6.05
CA HIS A 86 -11.48 -18.30 4.96
C HIS A 86 -10.68 -17.69 3.80
N LEU A 87 -10.73 -16.37 3.63
CA LEU A 87 -10.12 -15.67 2.49
C LEU A 87 -8.57 -15.67 2.57
N GLU A 88 -7.98 -15.52 3.75
CA GLU A 88 -6.51 -15.43 3.90
C GLU A 88 -5.78 -16.77 3.69
N ARG A 89 -6.29 -17.88 4.24
CA ARG A 89 -5.69 -19.20 4.00
C ARG A 89 -5.92 -19.67 2.57
N THR A 90 -7.14 -19.47 2.05
CA THR A 90 -7.52 -19.94 0.72
C THR A 90 -6.81 -19.14 -0.37
N SER A 91 -6.65 -17.83 -0.21
CA SER A 91 -5.91 -16.99 -1.19
C SER A 91 -4.48 -17.44 -1.42
N SER A 92 -3.75 -17.82 -0.37
CA SER A 92 -2.35 -18.27 -0.51
C SER A 92 -2.26 -19.61 -1.24
N VAL A 93 -3.20 -20.53 -0.98
CA VAL A 93 -3.28 -21.83 -1.68
C VAL A 93 -3.66 -21.61 -3.15
N LEU A 94 -4.65 -20.76 -3.41
CA LEU A 94 -5.10 -20.44 -4.76
C LEU A 94 -3.99 -19.77 -5.58
N ALA A 95 -3.27 -18.81 -5.02
CA ALA A 95 -2.14 -18.17 -5.69
C ALA A 95 -1.03 -19.18 -6.03
N ASN A 96 -0.74 -20.12 -5.13
CA ASN A 96 0.22 -21.19 -5.39
C ASN A 96 -0.24 -22.13 -6.53
N ALA A 97 -1.50 -22.59 -6.47
CA ALA A 97 -2.06 -23.49 -7.47
C ALA A 97 -2.13 -22.83 -8.85
N GLN A 98 -2.48 -21.55 -8.89
CA GLN A 98 -2.53 -20.72 -10.09
C GLN A 98 -1.16 -20.64 -10.77
N ILE A 99 -0.12 -20.21 -10.03
CA ILE A 99 1.23 -20.07 -10.58
C ILE A 99 1.77 -21.45 -11.02
N ALA A 100 1.49 -22.51 -10.26
CA ALA A 100 1.88 -23.86 -10.64
C ALA A 100 1.23 -24.32 -11.95
N CYS A 101 -0.07 -24.02 -12.16
CA CYS A 101 -0.74 -24.28 -13.44
C CYS A 101 -0.11 -23.48 -14.58
N ASP A 102 0.17 -22.19 -14.36
CA ASP A 102 0.82 -21.33 -15.34
C ASP A 102 2.20 -21.90 -15.75
N LEU A 103 2.98 -22.43 -14.79
CA LEU A 103 4.27 -23.08 -15.04
C LEU A 103 4.17 -24.36 -15.87
N VAL A 104 3.15 -25.20 -15.61
CA VAL A 104 2.90 -26.42 -16.38
C VAL A 104 2.53 -26.08 -17.83
N VAL A 105 1.66 -25.08 -18.01
CA VAL A 105 1.26 -24.60 -19.34
C VAL A 105 2.45 -23.99 -20.08
N LEU A 106 3.28 -23.19 -19.40
CA LEU A 106 4.49 -22.64 -20.00
C LEU A 106 5.48 -23.74 -20.42
N ALA A 107 5.69 -24.77 -19.57
CA ALA A 107 6.55 -25.90 -19.91
C ALA A 107 6.03 -26.67 -21.14
N ALA A 108 4.72 -26.89 -21.24
CA ALA A 108 4.10 -27.52 -22.40
C ALA A 108 4.23 -26.66 -23.67
N LEU A 109 4.03 -25.34 -23.57
CA LEU A 109 4.25 -24.42 -24.69
C LEU A 109 5.69 -24.45 -25.18
N ILE A 110 6.67 -24.45 -24.26
CA ILE A 110 8.09 -24.52 -24.59
C ILE A 110 8.41 -25.85 -25.30
N HIS A 111 7.96 -26.99 -24.77
CA HIS A 111 8.14 -28.29 -25.41
C HIS A 111 7.63 -28.31 -26.87
N PHE A 112 6.38 -27.89 -27.10
CA PHE A 112 5.79 -27.90 -28.44
C PHE A 112 6.35 -26.82 -29.39
N SER A 113 7.16 -25.89 -28.91
CA SER A 113 7.69 -24.77 -29.71
C SER A 113 9.22 -24.77 -29.87
N GLY A 114 9.92 -25.80 -29.42
CA GLY A 114 11.38 -25.88 -29.59
C GLY A 114 12.15 -26.50 -28.42
N GLY A 115 11.47 -26.80 -27.31
CA GLY A 115 12.09 -27.38 -26.12
C GLY A 115 13.23 -26.52 -25.58
N ILE A 116 14.40 -27.13 -25.39
CA ILE A 116 15.61 -26.46 -24.88
C ILE A 116 16.17 -25.38 -25.83
N GLU A 117 15.78 -25.38 -27.10
CA GLU A 117 16.26 -24.42 -28.10
C GLU A 117 15.36 -23.17 -28.18
N ASN A 118 14.35 -23.10 -27.33
CA ASN A 118 13.34 -22.05 -27.36
C ASN A 118 13.74 -20.82 -26.53
N VAL A 119 13.72 -19.64 -27.17
CA VAL A 119 14.09 -18.36 -26.52
C VAL A 119 13.08 -17.92 -25.44
N PHE A 120 11.85 -18.42 -25.46
CA PHE A 120 10.83 -18.09 -24.46
C PHE A 120 11.04 -18.81 -23.12
N GLU A 121 12.10 -19.60 -22.94
CA GLU A 121 12.46 -20.19 -21.65
C GLU A 121 12.65 -19.12 -20.54
N PHE A 122 13.04 -17.89 -20.90
CA PHE A 122 13.13 -16.78 -19.95
C PHE A 122 11.79 -16.40 -19.32
N TYR A 123 10.65 -16.84 -19.85
CA TYR A 123 9.35 -16.53 -19.28
C TYR A 123 9.09 -17.24 -17.94
N PHE A 124 9.88 -18.27 -17.61
CA PHE A 124 9.91 -18.81 -16.24
C PHE A 124 10.31 -17.74 -15.22
N VAL A 125 11.19 -16.81 -15.59
CA VAL A 125 11.63 -15.69 -14.74
C VAL A 125 10.47 -14.76 -14.39
N PHE A 126 9.57 -14.46 -15.34
CA PHE A 126 8.40 -13.63 -15.06
C PHE A 126 7.49 -14.24 -14.00
N HIS A 127 7.27 -15.56 -14.07
CA HIS A 127 6.51 -16.29 -13.06
C HIS A 127 7.19 -16.26 -11.69
N MET A 128 8.53 -16.28 -11.66
CA MET A 128 9.30 -16.15 -10.41
C MET A 128 9.19 -14.77 -9.78
N VAL A 129 9.16 -13.70 -10.59
CA VAL A 129 8.93 -12.33 -10.11
C VAL A 129 7.53 -12.22 -9.51
N ILE A 130 6.52 -12.72 -10.21
CA ILE A 130 5.12 -12.74 -9.74
C ILE A 130 5.00 -13.54 -8.43
N ALA A 131 5.57 -14.74 -8.38
CA ALA A 131 5.60 -15.58 -7.18
C ALA A 131 6.26 -14.88 -6.00
N SER A 132 7.34 -14.13 -6.22
CA SER A 132 8.07 -13.42 -5.16
C SER A 132 7.31 -12.22 -4.58
N ILE A 133 6.44 -11.61 -5.38
CA ILE A 133 5.57 -10.49 -4.95
C ILE A 133 4.39 -11.01 -4.12
N LEU A 134 3.82 -12.14 -4.53
CA LEU A 134 2.53 -12.63 -4.03
C LEU A 134 2.65 -13.68 -2.93
N LEU A 135 3.67 -14.53 -2.99
CA LEU A 135 3.80 -15.68 -2.10
C LEU A 135 4.78 -15.42 -0.95
N SER A 136 4.73 -16.28 0.05
CA SER A 136 5.76 -16.33 1.08
C SER A 136 7.11 -16.72 0.46
N ARG A 137 8.22 -16.31 1.10
CA ARG A 137 9.58 -16.67 0.66
C ARG A 137 9.72 -18.17 0.37
N ARG A 138 9.23 -19.02 1.27
CA ARG A 138 9.33 -20.49 1.11
C ARG A 138 8.54 -20.98 -0.10
N ALA A 139 7.34 -20.47 -0.31
CA ALA A 139 6.50 -20.84 -1.43
C ALA A 139 7.08 -20.36 -2.77
N ALA A 140 7.63 -19.14 -2.84
CA ALA A 140 8.30 -18.64 -4.03
C ALA A 140 9.50 -19.51 -4.43
N PHE A 141 10.33 -19.92 -3.47
CA PHE A 141 11.41 -20.89 -3.74
C PHE A 141 10.87 -22.26 -4.17
N GLY A 142 9.75 -22.72 -3.59
CA GLY A 142 9.08 -23.94 -4.03
C GLY A 142 8.62 -23.88 -5.49
N GLN A 143 8.08 -22.73 -5.93
CA GLN A 143 7.72 -22.51 -7.35
C GLN A 143 8.96 -22.50 -8.25
N ALA A 144 10.10 -21.97 -7.80
CA ALA A 144 11.35 -22.03 -8.54
C ALA A 144 11.86 -23.46 -8.71
N THR A 145 11.77 -24.28 -7.66
CA THR A 145 12.09 -25.70 -7.73
C THR A 145 11.15 -26.42 -8.71
N LEU A 146 9.83 -26.15 -8.63
CA LEU A 146 8.86 -26.73 -9.57
C LEU A 146 9.16 -26.34 -11.02
N ALA A 147 9.43 -25.05 -11.28
CA ALA A 147 9.79 -24.55 -12.60
C ALA A 147 11.05 -25.24 -13.14
N LEU A 148 12.11 -25.35 -12.31
CA LEU A 148 13.34 -26.03 -12.68
C LEU A 148 13.10 -27.52 -12.96
N CYS A 149 12.29 -28.20 -12.15
CA CYS A 149 11.95 -29.61 -12.36
C CYS A 149 11.14 -29.82 -13.64
N LEU A 150 10.16 -28.96 -13.94
CA LEU A 150 9.38 -29.02 -15.17
C LEU A 150 10.24 -28.78 -16.41
N PHE A 151 11.11 -27.76 -16.35
CA PHE A 151 12.04 -27.48 -17.44
C PHE A 151 13.06 -28.61 -17.63
N ALA A 152 13.63 -29.13 -16.54
CA ALA A 152 14.54 -30.27 -16.59
C ALA A 152 13.84 -31.53 -17.12
N PHE A 153 12.58 -31.75 -16.77
CA PHE A 153 11.79 -32.86 -17.31
C PHE A 153 11.65 -32.77 -18.83
N VAL A 154 11.33 -31.58 -19.37
CA VAL A 154 11.26 -31.37 -20.83
C VAL A 154 12.64 -31.57 -21.47
N ALA A 155 13.67 -30.89 -20.95
CA ALA A 155 15.01 -30.89 -21.54
C ALA A 155 15.68 -32.28 -21.51
N VAL A 156 15.59 -32.99 -20.38
CA VAL A 156 16.14 -34.36 -20.24
C VAL A 156 15.26 -35.36 -21.00
N GLY A 157 13.93 -35.20 -20.99
CA GLY A 157 13.02 -36.06 -21.74
C GLY A 157 13.27 -36.01 -23.24
N GLU A 158 13.57 -34.83 -23.79
CA GLU A 158 13.98 -34.65 -25.19
C GLU A 158 15.39 -35.22 -25.44
N TYR A 159 16.34 -35.01 -24.53
CA TYR A 159 17.71 -35.55 -24.65
C TYR A 159 17.74 -37.09 -24.69
N VAL A 160 16.95 -37.74 -23.84
CA VAL A 160 16.86 -39.21 -23.77
C VAL A 160 15.97 -39.78 -24.89
N GLY A 161 15.18 -38.94 -25.57
CA GLY A 161 14.26 -39.35 -26.64
C GLY A 161 12.93 -39.94 -26.14
N ILE A 162 12.58 -39.74 -24.87
CA ILE A 162 11.25 -40.07 -24.34
C ILE A 162 10.21 -39.10 -24.89
N LEU A 163 10.58 -37.82 -25.00
CA LEU A 163 9.74 -36.78 -25.59
C LEU A 163 10.18 -36.47 -27.02
N PRO A 164 9.23 -36.27 -27.96
CA PRO A 164 9.56 -35.90 -29.33
C PRO A 164 10.12 -34.47 -29.36
N HIS A 165 11.30 -34.29 -29.96
CA HIS A 165 11.86 -32.95 -30.14
C HIS A 165 11.23 -32.25 -31.36
N TYR A 166 10.82 -30.99 -31.17
CA TYR A 166 10.29 -30.13 -32.23
C TYR A 166 11.32 -29.06 -32.57
N ASN A 167 11.58 -28.83 -33.86
CA ASN A 167 12.56 -27.84 -34.27
C ASN A 167 12.04 -26.42 -34.02
N SER A 168 12.86 -25.59 -33.38
CA SER A 168 12.52 -24.19 -33.14
C SER A 168 12.43 -23.39 -34.47
N PRO A 169 11.40 -22.54 -34.64
CA PRO A 169 11.25 -21.67 -35.83
C PRO A 169 12.40 -20.69 -36.03
N ILE A 170 13.14 -20.37 -34.95
CA ILE A 170 14.27 -19.43 -34.95
C ILE A 170 15.60 -20.20 -35.27
N GLY A 171 15.47 -21.43 -35.78
CA GLY A 171 16.48 -22.48 -35.87
C GLY A 171 17.60 -22.30 -36.90
N VAL A 172 18.48 -21.31 -36.72
CA VAL A 172 19.75 -21.26 -37.47
C VAL A 172 21.00 -21.16 -36.57
N ARG A 173 20.87 -20.83 -35.27
CA ARG A 173 22.04 -20.69 -34.36
C ARG A 173 22.06 -21.56 -33.10
N LEU A 174 20.96 -22.23 -32.75
CA LEU A 174 20.82 -22.99 -31.50
C LEU A 174 20.50 -24.48 -31.73
N SER A 175 20.53 -24.96 -32.98
CA SER A 175 20.17 -26.33 -33.33
C SER A 175 21.18 -27.35 -32.79
N GLY A 176 20.68 -28.41 -32.16
CA GLY A 176 21.49 -29.52 -31.63
C GLY A 176 21.90 -29.36 -30.15
N LEU A 177 21.36 -28.37 -29.43
CA LEU A 177 21.59 -28.27 -27.98
C LEU A 177 21.01 -29.48 -27.24
N HIS A 178 19.90 -30.01 -27.73
CA HIS A 178 19.20 -31.16 -27.15
C HIS A 178 19.96 -32.48 -27.27
N THR A 179 21.02 -32.57 -28.08
CA THR A 179 21.85 -33.79 -28.23
C THR A 179 23.19 -33.70 -27.50
N ASN A 180 23.61 -32.50 -27.10
CA ASN A 180 24.89 -32.27 -26.42
C ASN A 180 24.70 -32.24 -24.90
N SER A 181 25.26 -33.24 -24.20
CA SER A 181 25.16 -33.36 -22.74
C SER A 181 25.76 -32.17 -21.98
N MET A 182 26.86 -31.58 -22.48
CA MET A 182 27.48 -30.42 -21.85
C MET A 182 26.60 -29.17 -22.02
N ALA A 183 25.99 -29.00 -23.20
CA ALA A 183 25.08 -27.90 -23.45
C ALA A 183 23.82 -28.01 -22.59
N LEU A 184 23.23 -29.20 -22.48
CA LEU A 184 22.10 -29.48 -21.60
C LEU A 184 22.42 -29.11 -20.15
N LEU A 185 23.56 -29.57 -19.62
CA LEU A 185 23.98 -29.24 -18.25
C LEU A 185 24.21 -27.74 -18.06
N ALA A 186 24.80 -27.05 -19.04
CA ALA A 186 25.03 -25.61 -19.00
C ALA A 186 23.71 -24.82 -19.00
N VAL A 187 22.73 -25.21 -19.82
CA VAL A 187 21.41 -24.57 -19.87
C VAL A 187 20.66 -24.82 -18.56
N LEU A 188 20.65 -26.04 -18.03
CA LEU A 188 20.03 -26.34 -16.72
C LEU A 188 20.69 -25.57 -15.57
N TRP A 189 22.01 -25.45 -15.58
CA TRP A 189 22.75 -24.65 -14.61
C TRP A 189 22.41 -23.16 -14.71
N THR A 190 22.36 -22.63 -15.94
CA THR A 190 22.00 -21.24 -16.20
C THR A 190 20.56 -20.96 -15.78
N MET A 191 19.63 -21.85 -16.10
CA MET A 191 18.23 -21.77 -15.67
C MET A 191 18.12 -21.81 -14.14
N ALA A 192 18.78 -22.77 -13.48
CA ALA A 192 18.76 -22.89 -12.03
C ALA A 192 19.29 -21.61 -11.36
N THR A 193 20.48 -21.15 -11.75
CA THR A 193 21.05 -19.93 -11.18
C THR A 193 20.20 -18.69 -11.45
N SER A 194 19.69 -18.53 -12.68
CA SER A 194 18.80 -17.43 -13.06
C SER A 194 17.52 -17.39 -12.21
N LEU A 195 16.82 -18.53 -12.08
CA LEU A 195 15.57 -18.60 -11.32
C LEU A 195 15.80 -18.35 -9.83
N TYR A 196 16.79 -18.99 -9.20
CA TYR A 196 17.03 -18.83 -7.76
C TYR A 196 17.56 -17.45 -7.40
N VAL A 197 18.45 -16.86 -8.23
CA VAL A 197 18.92 -15.47 -8.04
C VAL A 197 17.75 -14.50 -8.21
N THR A 198 16.89 -14.71 -9.22
CA THR A 198 15.70 -13.88 -9.42
C THR A 198 14.77 -13.94 -8.22
N VAL A 199 14.41 -15.13 -7.76
CA VAL A 199 13.53 -15.29 -6.59
C VAL A 199 14.15 -14.68 -5.35
N TYR A 200 15.45 -14.87 -5.13
CA TYR A 200 16.16 -14.26 -4.00
C TYR A 200 16.09 -12.73 -4.03
N LEU A 201 16.44 -12.10 -5.16
CA LEU A 201 16.45 -10.65 -5.32
C LEU A 201 15.03 -10.08 -5.25
N ALA A 202 14.09 -10.64 -6.02
CA ALA A 202 12.71 -10.19 -6.04
C ALA A 202 12.07 -10.33 -4.65
N THR A 203 12.22 -11.48 -3.99
CA THR A 203 11.68 -11.69 -2.63
C THR A 203 12.33 -10.75 -1.62
N SER A 204 13.64 -10.50 -1.73
CA SER A 204 14.35 -9.54 -0.88
C SER A 204 13.80 -8.13 -1.03
N ILE A 205 13.65 -7.67 -2.27
CA ILE A 205 13.12 -6.34 -2.60
C ILE A 205 11.67 -6.21 -2.11
N SER A 206 10.79 -7.15 -2.48
CA SER A 206 9.39 -7.14 -2.05
C SER A 206 9.24 -7.18 -0.53
N SER A 207 10.09 -7.94 0.17
CA SER A 207 10.07 -7.97 1.64
C SER A 207 10.52 -6.65 2.27
N ARG A 208 11.50 -5.96 1.68
CA ARG A 208 11.97 -4.66 2.17
C ARG A 208 10.94 -3.57 1.91
N LEU A 209 10.29 -3.58 0.74
CA LEU A 209 9.23 -2.63 0.40
C LEU A 209 8.07 -2.74 1.38
N ARG A 210 7.56 -3.96 1.63
CA ARG A 210 6.46 -4.17 2.58
C ARG A 210 6.79 -3.68 4.00
N LYS A 211 8.02 -3.92 4.48
CA LYS A 211 8.45 -3.40 5.78
C LYS A 211 8.48 -1.88 5.82
N ARG A 212 8.95 -1.24 4.75
CA ARG A 212 8.97 0.23 4.65
C ARG A 212 7.56 0.81 4.59
N GLU A 213 6.64 0.18 3.87
CA GLU A 213 5.23 0.57 3.83
C GLU A 213 4.58 0.46 5.22
N GLU A 214 4.86 -0.61 5.96
CA GLU A 214 4.40 -0.79 7.35
C GLU A 214 4.96 0.29 8.29
N GLU A 215 6.27 0.60 8.20
CA GLU A 215 6.94 1.66 8.96
C GLU A 215 6.34 3.05 8.65
N VAL A 216 6.18 3.38 7.37
CA VAL A 216 5.58 4.65 6.93
C VAL A 216 4.15 4.75 7.43
N GLY A 217 3.35 3.68 7.29
CA GLY A 217 1.98 3.66 7.79
C GLY A 217 1.88 3.82 9.30
N ALA A 218 2.84 3.30 10.07
CA ALA A 218 2.90 3.50 11.52
C ALA A 218 3.24 4.95 11.88
N LEU A 219 4.25 5.54 11.24
CA LEU A 219 4.64 6.93 11.45
C LEU A 219 3.53 7.92 11.05
N THR A 220 2.81 7.66 9.96
CA THR A 220 1.67 8.49 9.57
C THR A 220 0.56 8.49 10.62
N ARG A 221 0.26 7.32 11.22
CA ARG A 221 -0.72 7.24 12.32
C ARG A 221 -0.24 7.97 13.57
N GLU A 222 1.04 7.91 13.89
CA GLU A 222 1.62 8.63 15.02
C GLU A 222 1.57 10.15 14.82
N LEU A 223 1.93 10.64 13.62
CA LEU A 223 1.80 12.07 13.28
C LEU A 223 0.35 12.54 13.35
N ALA A 224 -0.60 11.76 12.85
CA ALA A 224 -2.02 12.10 12.93
C ALA A 224 -2.49 12.21 14.39
N ARG A 225 -2.04 11.32 15.27
CA ARG A 225 -2.32 11.38 16.70
C ARG A 225 -1.74 12.63 17.35
N HIS A 226 -0.47 12.95 17.08
CA HIS A 226 0.16 14.15 17.63
C HIS A 226 -0.49 15.44 17.13
N ALA A 227 -0.92 15.49 15.87
CA ALA A 227 -1.67 16.62 15.33
C ALA A 227 -2.99 16.82 16.11
N GLN A 228 -3.73 15.74 16.36
CA GLN A 228 -4.96 15.77 17.15
C GLN A 228 -4.73 16.18 18.61
N GLU A 229 -3.63 15.72 19.23
CA GLU A 229 -3.24 16.15 20.59
C GLU A 229 -2.88 17.64 20.64
N LEU A 230 -2.17 18.14 19.62
CA LEU A 230 -1.85 19.57 19.50
C LEU A 230 -3.11 20.42 19.34
N GLU A 231 -4.03 19.99 18.47
CA GLU A 231 -5.30 20.67 18.23
C GLU A 231 -6.13 20.76 19.52
N ALA A 232 -6.27 19.64 20.24
CA ALA A 232 -6.96 19.63 21.54
C ALA A 232 -6.27 20.51 22.60
N ALA A 233 -4.94 20.60 22.59
CA ALA A 233 -4.20 21.48 23.49
C ALA A 233 -4.41 22.96 23.15
N CYS A 234 -4.41 23.31 21.86
CA CYS A 234 -4.71 24.66 21.38
C CYS A 234 -6.13 25.09 21.76
N ASP A 235 -7.14 24.23 21.56
CA ASP A 235 -8.53 24.50 21.93
C ASP A 235 -8.64 24.78 23.44
N ARG A 236 -7.98 23.96 24.26
CA ARG A 236 -7.99 24.13 25.71
C ARG A 236 -7.29 25.41 26.18
N LEU A 237 -6.21 25.82 25.50
CA LEU A 237 -5.56 27.11 25.76
C LEU A 237 -6.49 28.27 25.41
N SER A 238 -7.20 28.20 24.29
CA SER A 238 -8.17 29.21 23.89
C SER A 238 -9.33 29.32 24.89
N GLU A 239 -9.86 28.19 25.37
CA GLU A 239 -10.89 28.17 26.42
C GLU A 239 -10.41 28.85 27.72
N LEU A 240 -9.17 28.56 28.14
CA LEU A 240 -8.58 29.17 29.33
C LEU A 240 -8.34 30.67 29.17
N GLU A 241 -7.89 31.09 27.98
CA GLU A 241 -7.71 32.51 27.67
C GLU A 241 -9.05 33.27 27.72
N HIS A 242 -10.09 32.71 27.12
CA HIS A 242 -11.45 33.25 27.18
C HIS A 242 -12.00 33.31 28.62
N ALA A 243 -11.81 32.25 29.41
CA ALA A 243 -12.23 32.22 30.81
C ALA A 243 -11.49 33.28 31.64
N LYS A 244 -10.16 33.42 31.44
CA LYS A 244 -9.34 34.44 32.12
C LYS A 244 -9.77 35.85 31.75
N SER A 245 -10.03 36.11 30.47
CA SER A 245 -10.50 37.42 29.98
C SER A 245 -11.86 37.77 30.59
N THR A 246 -12.79 36.81 30.60
CA THR A 246 -14.12 36.98 31.23
C THR A 246 -14.01 37.25 32.73
N TYR A 247 -13.16 36.49 33.44
CA TYR A 247 -12.91 36.70 34.86
C TYR A 247 -12.32 38.09 35.15
N ALA A 248 -11.30 38.50 34.41
CA ALA A 248 -10.69 39.82 34.56
C ALA A 248 -11.71 40.95 34.34
N ARG A 249 -12.57 40.81 33.32
CA ARG A 249 -13.66 41.75 33.02
C ARG A 249 -14.69 41.81 34.16
N ASN A 250 -15.08 40.67 34.72
CA ASN A 250 -16.02 40.62 35.84
C ASN A 250 -15.46 41.30 37.10
N VAL A 251 -14.21 40.98 37.47
CA VAL A 251 -13.55 41.61 38.62
C VAL A 251 -13.42 43.12 38.42
N ALA A 252 -13.06 43.58 37.22
CA ALA A 252 -12.97 45.00 36.92
C ALA A 252 -14.34 45.71 37.03
N HIS A 253 -15.43 45.09 36.56
CA HIS A 253 -16.78 45.61 36.77
C HIS A 253 -17.16 45.71 38.27
N GLU A 254 -16.86 44.67 39.04
CA GLU A 254 -17.15 44.64 40.48
C GLU A 254 -16.33 45.65 41.28
N LEU A 255 -15.09 45.95 40.86
CA LEU A 255 -14.24 46.96 41.50
C LEU A 255 -14.62 48.40 41.13
N ARG A 256 -15.22 48.63 39.95
CA ARG A 256 -15.62 49.97 39.50
C ARG A 256 -16.64 50.60 40.45
N ALA A 257 -17.65 49.85 40.89
CA ALA A 257 -18.72 50.34 41.76
C ALA A 257 -18.21 50.83 43.15
N PRO A 258 -17.45 50.04 43.94
CA PRO A 258 -16.93 50.48 45.23
C PRO A 258 -15.90 51.61 45.08
N LEU A 259 -15.06 51.61 44.04
CA LEU A 259 -14.12 52.72 43.80
C LEU A 259 -14.85 54.02 43.44
N ALA A 260 -15.92 53.96 42.64
CA ALA A 260 -16.77 55.11 42.36
C ALA A 260 -17.46 55.63 43.62
N ALA A 261 -17.95 54.74 44.49
CA ALA A 261 -18.52 55.12 45.77
C ALA A 261 -17.48 55.80 46.68
N ILE A 262 -16.24 55.29 46.75
CA ILE A 262 -15.14 55.91 47.50
C ILE A 262 -14.79 57.29 46.94
N ASP A 263 -14.64 57.46 45.61
CA ASP A 263 -14.38 58.78 45.00
C ASP A 263 -15.50 59.77 45.33
N GLN A 264 -16.76 59.33 45.31
CA GLN A 264 -17.91 60.16 45.61
C GLN A 264 -17.98 60.57 47.08
N LEU A 265 -17.67 59.66 48.01
CA LEU A 265 -17.56 59.97 49.44
C LEU A 265 -16.43 60.96 49.71
N LEU A 266 -15.22 60.71 49.18
CA LEU A 266 -14.07 61.62 49.31
C LEU A 266 -14.37 63.00 48.70
N ARG A 267 -15.09 63.04 47.58
CA ARG A 267 -15.59 64.27 46.95
C ARG A 267 -16.57 65.02 47.86
N SER A 268 -17.53 64.34 48.48
CA SER A 268 -18.51 65.00 49.36
C SER A 268 -17.84 65.71 50.55
N VAL A 269 -16.76 65.12 51.08
CA VAL A 269 -15.98 65.70 52.17
C VAL A 269 -15.11 66.87 51.68
N THR A 270 -14.51 66.77 50.48
CA THR A 270 -13.70 67.88 49.91
C THR A 270 -14.55 69.07 49.43
N ASP A 271 -15.78 68.83 48.98
CA ASP A 271 -16.75 69.84 48.51
C ASP A 271 -17.46 70.55 49.69
N GLY A 272 -17.16 70.20 50.94
CA GLY A 272 -17.66 70.89 52.15
C GLY A 272 -19.05 70.46 52.61
N LEU A 273 -19.62 69.40 52.04
CA LEU A 273 -20.99 68.93 52.34
C LEU A 273 -21.12 68.23 53.70
N GLN A 274 -20.00 67.88 54.35
CA GLN A 274 -19.97 67.21 55.66
C GLN A 274 -19.43 68.09 56.81
N GLY A 275 -19.29 69.39 56.59
CA GLY A 275 -18.75 70.35 57.57
C GLY A 275 -17.32 70.82 57.27
N GLU A 276 -16.80 71.71 58.11
CA GLU A 276 -15.44 72.26 57.98
C GLU A 276 -14.38 71.23 58.42
N ILE A 277 -13.35 71.05 57.59
CA ILE A 277 -12.23 70.14 57.80
C ILE A 277 -10.92 70.94 57.81
N SER A 278 -9.95 70.53 58.62
CA SER A 278 -8.64 71.19 58.68
C SER A 278 -7.89 71.11 57.35
N ASP A 279 -7.03 72.08 57.08
CA ASP A 279 -6.22 72.11 55.84
C ASP A 279 -5.38 70.84 55.65
N GLN A 280 -4.86 70.30 56.75
CA GLN A 280 -4.08 69.05 56.74
C GLN A 280 -4.93 67.82 56.37
N ALA A 281 -6.19 67.77 56.81
CA ALA A 281 -7.15 66.73 56.42
C ALA A 281 -7.59 66.89 54.96
N ARG A 282 -7.80 68.13 54.50
CA ARG A 282 -8.13 68.44 53.09
C ARG A 282 -7.03 67.98 52.14
N GLU A 283 -5.75 68.17 52.48
CA GLU A 283 -4.62 67.70 51.70
C GLU A 283 -4.53 66.16 51.66
N ALA A 284 -4.75 65.49 52.80
CA ALA A 284 -4.76 64.03 52.86
C ALA A 284 -5.88 63.41 52.01
N ILE A 285 -7.09 63.97 52.07
CA ILE A 285 -8.27 63.50 51.32
C ILE A 285 -8.11 63.75 49.82
N SER A 286 -7.55 64.90 49.41
CA SER A 286 -7.31 65.19 47.99
C SER A 286 -6.31 64.21 47.36
N ARG A 287 -5.26 63.83 48.09
CA ARG A 287 -4.32 62.77 47.68
C ARG A 287 -4.99 61.40 47.59
N ALA A 288 -5.84 61.03 48.57
CA ALA A 288 -6.59 59.77 48.54
C ALA A 288 -7.54 59.71 47.33
N ARG A 289 -8.20 60.82 47.01
CA ARG A 289 -9.08 60.96 45.84
C ARG A 289 -8.32 60.84 44.52
N ALA A 290 -7.15 61.49 44.40
CA ALA A 290 -6.29 61.36 43.23
C ALA A 290 -5.87 59.90 42.97
N ARG A 291 -5.50 59.16 44.03
CA ARG A 291 -5.18 57.72 43.93
C ARG A 291 -6.39 56.88 43.56
N THR A 292 -7.57 57.18 44.10
CA THR A 292 -8.82 56.46 43.78
C THR A 292 -9.20 56.63 42.31
N ARG A 293 -9.06 57.85 41.76
CA ARG A 293 -9.27 58.10 40.32
C ARG A 293 -8.26 57.43 39.42
N ALA A 294 -6.98 57.41 39.81
CA ALA A 294 -5.96 56.68 39.08
C ALA A 294 -6.29 55.18 39.01
N LEU A 295 -6.78 54.60 40.12
CA LEU A 295 -7.24 53.21 40.14
C LEU A 295 -8.46 52.98 39.25
N LEU A 296 -9.43 53.88 39.27
CA LEU A 296 -10.62 53.85 38.40
C LEU A 296 -10.25 53.90 36.92
N SER A 297 -9.28 54.74 36.54
CA SER A 297 -8.74 54.78 35.17
C SER A 297 -8.15 53.44 34.78
N LEU A 298 -7.29 52.87 35.63
CA LEU A 298 -6.60 51.61 35.37
C LEU A 298 -7.57 50.42 35.27
N VAL A 299 -8.64 50.42 36.07
CA VAL A 299 -9.74 49.45 35.98
C VAL A 299 -10.53 49.64 34.68
N ASN A 300 -10.72 50.87 34.20
CA ASN A 300 -11.39 51.14 32.93
C ASN A 300 -10.55 50.70 31.72
N ASP A 301 -9.23 50.90 31.77
CA ASP A 301 -8.30 50.46 30.72
C ASP A 301 -8.22 48.93 30.63
N LEU A 302 -8.48 48.23 31.74
CA LEU A 302 -8.58 46.76 31.78
C LEU A 302 -9.90 46.23 31.18
N LEU A 303 -10.89 47.12 30.96
CA LEU A 303 -12.20 46.79 30.40
C LEU A 303 -12.34 47.15 28.90
N SER A 304 -11.41 47.96 28.36
CA SER A 304 -11.36 48.37 26.95
C SER A 304 -10.62 47.36 26.09
#